data_AF-A0A1E5GXA3-F1
#
_entry.id   AF-A0A1E5GXA3-F1
#
_cell.length_a   1.000
_cell.length_b   1.000
_cell.length_c   1.000
_cell.angle_alpha   90.00
_cell.angle_beta   90.00
_cell.angle_gamma   90.00
#
_symmetry.space_group_name_H-M   'P 1'
#
loop_
_entity.id
_entity.type
_entity.pdbx_description
1 polymer ?
#
loop_
_entity_poly.entity_id
_entity_poly.type
_entity_poly.pdbx_seq_one_letter_code
_entity_poly.pdbx_strand_id
1 'polypeptide(L)' 'MDQKLNFIASLILLAYPVLSIPSLFKSKQEKGKYFAESHFFIPKRIGYGIGINMHNIYGFFIFLSIGLLLLFLSF' A
#
# COMPACT_ATOMS: atom_id res chain seq x y z
N MET A 1 -10.57 -20.72 -5.23
CA MET A 1 -10.60 -19.46 -4.46
C MET A 1 -11.80 -18.67 -4.96
N ASP A 2 -12.57 -18.01 -4.08
CA ASP A 2 -13.78 -17.28 -4.49
C ASP A 2 -13.38 -16.02 -5.29
N GLN A 3 -13.77 -15.94 -6.56
CA GLN A 3 -13.45 -14.82 -7.46
C GLN A 3 -13.99 -13.49 -6.94
N LYS A 4 -15.18 -13.47 -6.33
CA LYS A 4 -15.76 -12.25 -5.75
C LYS A 4 -14.96 -11.80 -4.55
N LEU A 5 -14.52 -12.74 -3.71
CA LEU A 5 -13.66 -12.45 -2.57
C LEU A 5 -12.31 -11.89 -3.02
N ASN A 6 -11.69 -12.49 -4.05
CA ASN A 6 -10.44 -12.00 -4.63
C ASN A 6 -10.58 -10.58 -5.15
N PHE A 7 -11.67 -10.29 -5.87
CA PHE A 7 -11.95 -8.96 -6.39
C PHE A 7 -12.10 -7.94 -5.26
N ILE A 8 -12.92 -8.22 -4.24
CA ILE A 8 -13.11 -7.32 -3.08
C ILE A 8 -11.78 -7.09 -2.34
N ALA A 9 -11.04 -8.17 -2.07
CA ALA A 9 -9.74 -8.07 -1.41
C ALA A 9 -8.72 -7.26 -2.25
N SER A 10 -8.73 -7.41 -3.58
CA SER A 10 -7.88 -6.64 -4.47
C SER A 10 -8.19 -5.14 -4.40
N LEU A 11 -9.47 -4.75 -4.38
CA LEU A 11 -9.88 -3.35 -4.25
C LEU A 11 -9.41 -2.76 -2.92
N ILE A 12 -9.56 -3.51 -1.82
CA ILE A 12 -9.11 -3.07 -0.49
C ILE A 12 -7.59 -2.86 -0.46
N LEU A 13 -6.82 -3.80 -1.01
CA LEU A 13 -5.36 -3.71 -1.00
C LEU A 13 -4.83 -2.63 -1.97
N LEU A 14 -5.47 -2.45 -3.13
CA LEU A 14 -5.08 -1.45 -4.13
C LEU A 14 -5.54 -0.03 -3.80
N ALA A 15 -6.59 0.13 -2.98
CA ALA A 15 -6.99 1.46 -2.50
C ALA A 15 -5.81 2.19 -1.85
N TYR A 16 -4.94 1.47 -1.13
CA TYR A 16 -3.80 2.06 -0.45
C TYR A 16 -2.74 2.67 -1.39
N PRO A 17 -2.12 1.92 -2.33
CA PRO A 17 -1.17 2.49 -3.27
C PRO A 17 -1.79 3.61 -4.12
N VAL A 18 -3.07 3.52 -4.49
CA VAL A 18 -3.75 4.58 -5.23
C VAL A 18 -3.86 5.87 -4.41
N LEU A 19 -4.35 5.77 -3.17
CA LEU A 19 -4.55 6.93 -2.29
C LEU A 19 -3.23 7.55 -1.79
N SER A 20 -2.12 6.80 -1.82
CA SER A 20 -0.80 7.32 -1.42
C SER A 20 -0.05 8.06 -2.53
N ILE A 21 -0.46 7.95 -3.80
CA ILE A 21 0.20 8.65 -4.92
C ILE A 21 0.37 10.16 -4.65
N PRO A 22 -0.68 10.93 -4.24
CA PRO A 22 -0.52 12.36 -3.96
C PRO A 22 0.50 12.65 -2.85
N SER A 23 0.53 11.83 -1.79
CA SER A 23 1.48 12.04 -0.68
C SER A 23 2.92 11.72 -1.09
N LEU A 24 3.13 10.75 -1.98
CA LEU A 24 4.44 10.45 -2.56
C LEU A 24 4.96 11.63 -3.40
N PHE A 25 4.11 12.24 -4.23
CA PHE A 25 4.48 13.44 -4.98
C PHE A 25 4.80 14.63 -4.06
N LYS A 26 3.99 14.85 -3.02
CA LYS A 26 4.27 15.86 -2.01
C LYS A 26 5.60 15.61 -1.30
N SER A 27 5.88 14.36 -0.91
CA SER A 27 7.16 13.97 -0.31
C SER A 27 8.34 14.23 -1.25
N LYS A 28 8.18 13.96 -2.55
CA LYS A 28 9.20 14.25 -3.55
C LYS A 28 9.51 15.74 -3.64
N GLN A 29 8.49 16.60 -3.60
CA GLN A 29 8.65 18.05 -3.63
C GLN A 29 9.31 18.60 -2.35
N GLU A 30 8.87 18.13 -1.18
CA GLU A 30 9.34 18.67 0.11
C GLU A 30 10.68 18.10 0.57
N LYS A 31 10.95 16.83 0.28
CA LYS A 31 12.08 16.07 0.85
C LYS A 31 13.04 15.51 -0.21
N GLY A 32 12.73 15.69 -1.50
CA GLY A 32 13.52 15.14 -2.60
C GLY A 32 13.39 13.63 -2.83
N LYS A 33 12.60 12.92 -2.01
CA LYS A 33 12.39 11.46 -2.05
C LYS A 33 10.90 11.10 -2.01
N TYR A 34 10.49 10.09 -2.77
CA TYR A 34 9.10 9.61 -2.79
C TYR A 34 8.72 8.89 -1.49
N PHE A 35 9.58 7.98 -1.02
CA PHE A 35 9.34 7.18 0.17
C PHE A 35 10.22 7.64 1.33
N ALA A 36 9.70 7.49 2.55
CA ALA A 36 10.47 7.76 3.76
C ALA A 36 11.35 6.56 4.12
N GLU A 37 12.62 6.80 4.47
CA GLU A 37 13.52 5.81 5.07
C GLU A 37 13.07 5.53 6.50
N SER A 38 12.04 4.71 6.62
CA SER A 38 11.36 4.42 7.87
C SER A 38 11.13 2.92 7.96
N HIS A 39 11.15 2.36 9.16
CA HIS A 39 11.02 0.91 9.33
C HIS A 39 9.74 0.38 8.70
N PHE A 40 9.82 -0.84 8.14
CA PHE A 40 8.66 -1.52 7.53
C PHE A 40 7.54 -1.77 8.54
N PHE A 41 7.89 -2.15 9.76
CA PHE A 41 6.94 -2.29 10.85
C PHE A 41 6.87 -1.01 11.67
N ILE A 42 5.65 -0.58 11.97
CA ILE A 42 5.36 0.56 12.85
C ILE A 42 4.30 0.17 13.87
N PRO A 43 4.25 0.82 15.04
CA PRO A 43 3.17 0.61 16.00
C PRO A 43 1.80 0.75 15.34
N LYS A 44 0.86 -0.17 15.63
CA LYS A 44 -0.49 -0.18 15.03
C LYS A 44 -1.23 1.16 15.16
N ARG A 45 -1.00 1.89 16.26
CA ARG A 45 -1.54 3.25 16.49
C ARG A 45 -1.10 4.27 15.43
N ILE A 46 0.06 4.07 14.82
CA ILE A 46 0.64 4.92 13.78
C ILE A 46 0.28 4.37 12.40
N GLY A 47 0.28 3.05 12.23
CA GLY A 47 -0.02 2.36 10.98
C GLY A 47 -1.49 2.03 10.76
N TYR A 48 -2.41 2.90 11.21
CA TYR A 48 -3.87 2.78 11.01
C TYR A 48 -4.43 1.37 11.28
N GLY A 49 -3.94 0.71 12.33
CA GLY A 49 -4.38 -0.63 12.75
C GLY A 49 -3.63 -1.81 12.12
N ILE A 50 -2.88 -1.61 11.03
CA ILE A 50 -2.27 -2.70 10.24
C ILE A 50 -0.79 -2.93 10.59
N GLY A 51 -0.16 -1.97 11.29
CA GLY A 51 1.22 -2.10 11.79
C GLY A 51 2.30 -2.12 10.69
N ILE A 52 1.91 -1.90 9.44
CA ILE A 52 2.80 -1.78 8.29
C ILE A 52 2.99 -0.31 7.97
N ASN A 53 4.23 0.07 7.72
CA ASN A 53 4.57 1.40 7.31
C ASN A 53 4.28 1.58 5.83
N MET A 54 3.30 2.40 5.65
CA MET A 54 2.61 2.68 4.43
C MET A 54 3.36 3.73 3.57
N HIS A 55 4.23 4.54 4.21
CA HIS A 55 5.16 5.46 3.54
C HIS A 55 6.56 4.83 3.31
N ASN A 56 6.74 3.56 3.69
CA ASN A 56 7.92 2.79 3.37
C ASN A 56 7.76 2.16 1.96
N ILE A 57 8.85 2.14 1.20
CA ILE A 57 8.88 1.61 -0.16
C ILE A 57 8.39 0.15 -0.25
N TYR A 58 8.82 -0.72 0.67
CA TYR A 58 8.43 -2.13 0.69
C TYR A 58 6.96 -2.29 1.06
N GLY A 59 6.45 -1.48 1.98
CA GLY A 59 5.02 -1.45 2.32
C GLY A 59 4.17 -1.17 1.09
N PHE A 60 4.48 -0.07 0.39
CA PHE A 60 3.79 0.31 -0.85
C PHE A 60 3.80 -0.82 -1.89
N PHE A 61 4.97 -1.38 -2.21
CA PHE A 61 5.10 -2.40 -3.25
C PHE A 61 4.50 -3.75 -2.86
N ILE A 62 4.46 -4.11 -1.58
CA ILE A 62 3.79 -5.33 -1.11
C ILE A 62 2.27 -5.21 -1.30
N PHE A 63 1.66 -4.10 -0.87
CA PHE A 63 0.23 -3.86 -1.07
C PHE A 63 -0.13 -3.82 -2.56
N LEU A 64 0.70 -3.15 -3.37
CA LEU A 64 0.52 -3.10 -4.82
C LEU A 64 0.60 -4.51 -5.45
N SER A 65 1.64 -5.28 -5.12
CA SER A 65 1.88 -6.60 -5.73
C SER A 65 0.80 -7.61 -5.34
N ILE A 66 0.42 -7.67 -4.06
CA ILE A 66 -0.64 -8.59 -3.60
C ILE A 66 -1.99 -8.15 -4.17
N GLY A 67 -2.27 -6.84 -4.19
CA GLY A 67 -3.50 -6.31 -4.77
C GLY A 67 -3.64 -6.66 -6.26
N LEU A 68 -2.59 -6.46 -7.05
CA LEU A 68 -2.57 -6.82 -8.47
C LEU A 68 -2.66 -8.33 -8.69
N LEU A 69 -2.00 -9.14 -7.86
CA LEU A 69 -2.10 -10.60 -7.92
C LEU A 69 -3.54 -11.07 -7.67
N LEU A 70 -4.21 -10.55 -6.64
CA LEU A 70 -5.60 -10.90 -6.34
C LEU A 70 -6.56 -10.42 -7.43
N LEU A 71 -6.31 -9.24 -8.01
CA LEU A 71 -7.08 -8.74 -9.14
C LEU A 71 -6.93 -9.67 -10.35
N PHE A 72 -5.70 -10.08 -10.68
CA PHE A 72 -5.44 -11.04 -11.75
C PHE A 72 -6.14 -12.38 -11.52
N LEU A 73 -6.12 -12.89 -10.29
CA LEU A 73 -6.81 -14.14 -9.90
C LEU A 73 -8.34 -13.98 -9.74
N SER A 74 -8.90 -12.80 -10.00
CA SER A 74 -10.35 -12.57 -9.96
C SER A 74 -11.03 -12.71 -11.32
N PHE A 75 -10.25 -12.76 -12.40
CA PHE A 75 -10.68 -13.10 -13.76
C PHE A 75 -10.48 -14.61 -14.02
#